data_AF-A0A9X2YSA7-F1
#
_entry.id   AF-A0A9X2YSA7-F1
#
_cell.length_a   1.000
_cell.length_b   1.000
_cell.length_c   1.000
_cell.angle_alpha   90.00
_cell.angle_beta   90.00
_cell.angle_gamma   90.00
#
_symmetry.space_group_name_H-M   'P 1'
#
loop_
_entity.id
_entity.type
_entity.pdbx_description
1 polymer ?
#
loop_
_entity_poly.entity_id
_entity_poly.type
_entity_poly.pdbx_seq_one_letter_code
_entity_poly.pdbx_strand_id
1 'polypeptide(L)'
;MLAEIEAEVAHELEEDRPPQGGPLYQTVGALVGIAIGVGGAVLAWGYGLGSPAEPGPGLWPFLVSVVIAMLSAILLVVGRGLGDSEAFTRSSWLPVAGIVTFVAFGLLLPLTGFEIPALVLSVIWLRFLGGESWRNTVVISVVTVTVFYFLFLYGLRIPLPHLINF
;
A
#
# COMPACT_ATOMS: atom_id res chain seq x y z
N MET A 1 -21.38 -35.05 0.61
CA MET A 1 -21.39 -33.95 1.61
C MET A 1 -20.07 -33.19 1.66
N LEU A 2 -18.99 -33.59 2.37
CA LEU A 2 -17.75 -32.78 2.39
C LEU A 2 -17.08 -32.64 1.01
N ALA A 3 -16.88 -33.75 0.30
CA ALA A 3 -16.31 -33.73 -1.06
C ALA A 3 -17.17 -33.01 -2.10
N GLU A 4 -18.47 -32.86 -1.81
CA GLU A 4 -19.45 -32.24 -2.68
C GLU A 4 -19.44 -30.72 -2.48
N ILE A 5 -19.34 -30.27 -1.22
CA ILE A 5 -19.08 -28.88 -0.85
C ILE A 5 -17.70 -28.43 -1.36
N GLU A 6 -16.67 -29.27 -1.25
CA GLU A 6 -15.33 -28.95 -1.78
C GLU A 6 -15.36 -28.77 -3.31
N ALA A 7 -16.12 -29.60 -4.03
CA ALA A 7 -16.26 -29.48 -5.47
C ALA A 7 -17.07 -28.24 -5.90
N GLU A 8 -18.14 -27.92 -5.18
CA GLU A 8 -18.96 -26.73 -5.42
C GLU A 8 -18.18 -25.44 -5.14
N VAL A 9 -17.45 -25.39 -4.03
CA VAL A 9 -16.56 -24.26 -3.68
C VAL A 9 -15.43 -24.13 -4.69
N ALA A 10 -14.84 -25.24 -5.16
CA ALA A 10 -13.80 -25.19 -6.19
C ALA A 10 -14.34 -24.64 -7.52
N HIS A 11 -15.56 -25.01 -7.92
CA HIS A 11 -16.20 -24.51 -9.13
C HIS A 11 -16.54 -23.02 -9.01
N GLU A 12 -17.11 -22.57 -7.89
CA GLU A 12 -17.38 -21.14 -7.66
C GLU A 12 -16.08 -20.31 -7.67
N LEU A 13 -15.00 -20.81 -7.07
CA LEU A 13 -13.68 -20.15 -7.08
C LEU A 13 -13.03 -20.12 -8.48
N GLU A 14 -13.32 -21.09 -9.33
CA GLU A 14 -12.88 -21.11 -10.73
C GLU A 14 -13.69 -20.14 -11.60
N GLU A 15 -14.99 -19.99 -11.32
CA GLU A 15 -15.90 -19.09 -12.05
C GLU A 15 -15.68 -17.61 -11.68
N ASP A 16 -15.37 -17.31 -10.40
CA ASP A 16 -15.05 -15.96 -9.92
C ASP A 16 -13.59 -15.54 -10.16
N ARG A 17 -12.74 -16.45 -10.67
CA ARG A 17 -11.34 -16.14 -10.92
C ARG A 17 -11.23 -15.14 -12.09
N PRO A 18 -10.56 -13.98 -11.88
CA PRO A 18 -10.36 -13.02 -12.95
C PRO A 18 -9.59 -13.68 -14.10
N PRO A 19 -9.82 -13.24 -15.35
CA PRO A 19 -9.26 -13.91 -16.52
C PRO A 19 -7.74 -14.03 -16.40
N GLN A 20 -7.20 -15.22 -16.67
CA GLN A 20 -5.78 -15.50 -16.57
C GLN A 20 -5.01 -14.55 -17.51
N GLY A 21 -4.19 -13.69 -16.93
CA GLY A 21 -3.23 -12.85 -17.61
C GLY A 21 -2.12 -13.73 -18.15
N GLY A 22 -1.96 -13.77 -19.47
CA GLY A 22 -0.89 -14.53 -20.10
C GLY A 22 0.52 -14.17 -19.60
N PRO A 23 1.56 -14.90 -20.05
CA PRO A 23 2.94 -14.79 -19.54
C PRO A 23 3.56 -13.38 -19.55
N LEU A 24 3.01 -12.49 -20.39
CA LEU A 24 3.39 -11.08 -20.45
C LEU A 24 3.03 -10.33 -19.16
N TYR A 25 1.87 -10.57 -18.57
CA TYR A 25 1.40 -9.90 -17.35
C TYR A 25 2.30 -10.23 -16.16
N GLN A 26 2.66 -11.50 -16.03
CA GLN A 26 3.62 -11.96 -15.04
C GLN A 26 4.98 -11.29 -15.19
N THR A 27 5.48 -11.23 -16.43
CA THR A 27 6.77 -10.62 -16.75
C THR A 27 6.75 -9.14 -16.39
N VAL A 28 5.67 -8.43 -16.74
CA VAL A 28 5.48 -7.02 -16.39
C VAL A 28 5.41 -6.82 -14.88
N GLY A 29 4.64 -7.62 -14.17
CA GLY A 29 4.53 -7.55 -12.70
C GLY A 29 5.88 -7.79 -12.01
N ALA A 30 6.63 -8.80 -12.44
CA ALA A 30 7.97 -9.09 -11.93
C ALA A 30 8.96 -7.94 -12.24
N LEU A 31 8.93 -7.36 -13.44
CA LEU A 31 9.78 -6.23 -13.80
C LEU A 31 9.45 -4.98 -12.96
N VAL A 32 8.16 -4.69 -12.74
CA VAL A 32 7.72 -3.60 -11.86
C VAL A 32 8.19 -3.85 -10.41
N GLY A 33 8.05 -5.08 -9.91
CA GLY A 33 8.53 -5.45 -8.57
C GLY A 33 10.05 -5.28 -8.43
N ILE A 34 10.82 -5.68 -9.44
CA ILE A 34 12.27 -5.43 -9.47
C ILE A 34 12.56 -3.93 -9.47
N ALA A 35 11.89 -3.14 -10.30
CA ALA A 35 12.10 -1.69 -10.36
C ALA A 35 11.80 -1.00 -9.03
N ILE A 36 10.70 -1.38 -8.35
CA ILE A 36 10.34 -0.86 -7.03
C ILE A 36 11.36 -1.30 -5.98
N GLY A 37 11.76 -2.57 -5.96
CA GLY A 37 12.74 -3.07 -5.00
C GLY A 37 14.14 -2.45 -5.19
N VAL A 38 14.61 -2.30 -6.43
CA VAL A 38 15.89 -1.66 -6.70
C VAL A 38 15.83 -0.17 -6.39
N GLY A 39 14.78 0.53 -6.83
CA GLY A 39 14.59 1.96 -6.55
C GLY A 39 14.49 2.23 -5.05
N GLY A 40 13.71 1.43 -4.33
CA GLY A 40 13.58 1.50 -2.87
C GLY A 40 14.90 1.27 -2.15
N ALA A 41 15.70 0.29 -2.60
CA ALA A 41 17.01 0.02 -2.02
C ALA A 41 17.99 1.19 -2.25
N VAL A 42 18.01 1.78 -3.44
CA VAL A 42 18.88 2.94 -3.75
C VAL A 42 18.49 4.15 -2.91
N LEU A 43 17.19 4.45 -2.81
CA LEU A 43 16.69 5.55 -1.97
C LEU A 43 17.00 5.32 -0.49
N ALA A 44 16.76 4.10 0.00
CA ALA A 44 17.04 3.70 1.38
C ALA A 44 18.53 3.81 1.72
N TRP A 45 19.41 3.47 0.77
CA TRP A 45 20.84 3.66 0.91
C TRP A 45 21.20 5.15 1.11
N GLY A 46 20.53 6.03 0.36
CA GLY A 46 20.69 7.49 0.48
C GLY A 46 20.26 8.06 1.84
N TYR A 47 19.33 7.40 2.55
CA TYR A 47 18.92 7.79 3.91
C TYR A 47 19.90 7.33 5.01
N GLY A 48 20.90 6.52 4.66
CA GLY A 48 21.90 6.02 5.60
C GLY A 48 21.45 4.72 6.28
N LEU A 49 22.21 3.66 6.05
CA LEU A 49 22.00 2.34 6.66
C LEU A 49 22.45 2.27 8.12
N GLY A 50 23.28 3.22 8.56
CA GLY A 50 23.92 3.18 9.88
C GLY A 50 24.84 1.97 10.04
N SER A 51 24.88 1.40 11.24
CA SER A 51 25.64 0.19 11.55
C SER A 51 24.73 -0.88 12.15
N PRO A 52 25.13 -2.17 12.20
CA PRO A 52 24.36 -3.21 12.88
C PRO A 52 24.13 -2.94 14.38
N ALA A 53 25.00 -2.14 15.01
CA ALA A 53 24.86 -1.71 16.40
C ALA A 53 23.99 -0.46 16.56
N GLU A 54 23.91 0.38 15.53
CA GLU A 54 23.10 1.60 15.47
C GLU A 54 22.41 1.67 14.10
N PRO A 55 21.27 0.97 13.92
CA PRO A 55 20.62 0.89 12.62
C PRO A 55 20.15 2.27 12.18
N GLY A 56 20.58 2.69 11.00
CA GLY A 56 20.16 3.93 10.38
C GLY A 56 18.72 3.85 9.87
N PRO A 57 18.06 5.00 9.62
CA PRO A 57 16.66 5.03 9.17
C PRO A 57 16.45 4.32 7.83
N GLY A 58 17.52 4.14 7.03
CA GLY A 58 17.49 3.42 5.75
C GLY A 58 17.62 1.90 5.85
N LEU A 59 18.04 1.31 6.98
CA LEU A 59 18.37 -0.12 7.06
C LEU A 59 17.15 -1.02 6.83
N TRP A 60 16.04 -0.72 7.51
CA TRP A 60 14.79 -1.46 7.36
C TRP A 60 14.19 -1.32 5.95
N PRO A 61 14.00 -0.10 5.41
CA PRO A 61 13.55 0.07 4.04
C PRO A 61 14.46 -0.65 3.02
N PHE A 62 15.77 -0.65 3.23
CA PHE A 62 16.72 -1.33 2.35
C PHE A 62 16.52 -2.85 2.34
N LEU A 63 16.43 -3.48 3.51
CA LEU A 63 16.23 -4.93 3.62
C LEU A 63 14.93 -5.37 2.94
N VAL A 64 13.82 -4.67 3.21
CA VAL A 64 12.53 -4.95 2.57
C VAL A 64 12.62 -4.80 1.05
N SER A 65 13.27 -3.74 0.58
CA SER A 65 13.44 -3.48 -0.84
C SER A 65 14.29 -4.54 -1.56
N VAL A 66 15.34 -5.03 -0.90
CA VAL A 66 16.18 -6.14 -1.40
C VAL A 66 15.37 -7.44 -1.47
N VAL A 67 14.57 -7.76 -0.45
CA VAL A 67 13.71 -8.95 -0.47
C VAL A 67 12.69 -8.86 -1.60
N ILE A 68 12.05 -7.71 -1.80
CA ILE A 68 11.11 -7.48 -2.92
C ILE A 68 11.82 -7.69 -4.27
N ALA A 69 13.01 -7.13 -4.46
CA ALA A 69 13.78 -7.28 -5.69
C ALA A 69 14.15 -8.75 -5.95
N MET A 70 14.61 -9.47 -4.91
CA MET A 70 14.95 -10.89 -5.01
C MET A 70 13.74 -11.75 -5.34
N LEU A 71 12.63 -11.59 -4.63
CA LEU A 71 11.40 -12.36 -4.89
C LEU A 71 10.86 -12.09 -6.29
N SER A 72 10.94 -10.83 -6.75
CA SER A 72 10.51 -10.46 -8.11
C SER A 72 11.43 -11.04 -9.18
N ALA A 73 12.75 -11.12 -8.92
CA ALA A 73 13.70 -11.79 -9.81
C ALA A 73 13.46 -13.31 -9.86
N ILE A 74 13.18 -13.95 -8.72
CA ILE A 74 12.80 -15.36 -8.65
C ILE A 74 11.52 -15.58 -9.45
N LEU A 75 10.50 -14.74 -9.28
CA LEU A 75 9.26 -14.79 -10.05
C LEU A 75 9.52 -14.62 -11.55
N LEU A 76 10.44 -13.75 -11.96
CA LEU A 76 10.80 -13.58 -13.37
C LEU A 76 11.43 -14.86 -13.97
N VAL A 77 12.19 -15.64 -13.18
CA VAL A 77 12.88 -16.85 -13.65
C VAL A 77 11.99 -18.09 -13.56
N VAL A 78 11.39 -18.33 -12.40
CA VAL A 78 10.57 -19.51 -12.09
C VAL A 78 9.15 -19.36 -12.61
N GLY A 79 8.64 -18.13 -12.64
CA GLY A 79 7.26 -17.84 -13.01
C GLY A 79 6.91 -18.14 -14.45
N ARG A 80 7.87 -18.16 -15.39
CA ARG A 80 7.62 -18.32 -16.83
C ARG A 80 6.83 -19.59 -17.22
N GLY A 81 6.72 -20.58 -16.33
CA GLY A 81 5.89 -21.78 -16.50
C GLY A 81 4.59 -21.83 -15.67
N LEU A 82 4.35 -20.85 -14.81
CA LEU A 82 3.16 -20.73 -13.96
C LEU A 82 2.13 -19.86 -14.69
N GLY A 83 1.08 -20.49 -15.23
CA GLY A 83 -0.04 -19.83 -15.90
C GLY A 83 -0.99 -19.06 -14.97
N ASP A 84 -0.71 -19.04 -13.67
CA ASP A 84 -1.53 -18.43 -12.61
C ASP A 84 -1.41 -16.90 -12.51
N SER A 85 -0.90 -16.22 -13.55
CA SER A 85 -1.00 -14.76 -13.55
C SER A 85 -2.44 -14.35 -13.81
N GLU A 86 -2.98 -13.49 -12.97
CA GLU A 86 -4.26 -12.84 -13.20
C GLU A 86 -4.06 -11.63 -14.13
N ALA A 87 -5.00 -11.37 -15.03
CA ALA A 87 -4.97 -10.16 -15.84
C ALA A 87 -5.16 -8.93 -14.95
N PHE A 88 -4.39 -7.86 -15.19
CA PHE A 88 -4.61 -6.57 -14.55
C PHE A 88 -6.03 -6.09 -14.86
N THR A 89 -6.92 -6.25 -13.88
CA THR A 89 -8.32 -5.85 -13.96
C THR A 89 -8.48 -4.47 -13.33
N ARG A 90 -9.70 -3.92 -13.40
CA ARG A 90 -10.04 -2.63 -12.76
C ARG A 90 -9.71 -2.62 -11.25
N SER A 91 -9.69 -3.79 -10.61
CA SER A 91 -9.27 -3.97 -9.22
C SER A 91 -7.81 -3.60 -8.96
N SER A 92 -6.92 -3.87 -9.94
CA SER A 92 -5.49 -3.52 -9.87
C SER A 92 -5.21 -2.01 -9.83
N TRP A 93 -6.23 -1.18 -10.06
CA TRP A 93 -6.12 0.28 -10.00
C TRP A 93 -6.38 0.86 -8.61
N LEU A 94 -7.05 0.11 -7.72
CA LEU A 94 -7.27 0.51 -6.33
C LEU A 94 -5.95 0.67 -5.53
N PRO A 95 -4.99 -0.27 -5.60
CA PRO A 95 -3.70 -0.10 -4.93
C PRO A 95 -2.93 1.13 -5.43
N VAL A 96 -2.98 1.42 -6.73
CA VAL A 96 -2.27 2.57 -7.31
C VAL A 96 -2.92 3.87 -6.89
N ALA A 97 -4.26 3.93 -6.88
CA ALA A 97 -4.98 5.07 -6.30
C ALA A 97 -4.60 5.27 -4.82
N GLY A 98 -4.50 4.18 -4.05
CA GLY A 98 -4.02 4.20 -2.66
C GLY A 98 -2.62 4.80 -2.54
N ILE A 99 -1.65 4.34 -3.34
CA ILE A 99 -0.28 4.86 -3.36
C ILE A 99 -0.27 6.36 -3.71
N VAL A 100 -0.99 6.77 -4.75
CA VAL A 100 -1.07 8.18 -5.16
C VAL A 100 -1.64 9.05 -4.03
N THR A 101 -2.68 8.58 -3.34
CA THR A 101 -3.26 9.31 -2.22
C THR A 101 -2.30 9.44 -1.02
N PHE A 102 -1.49 8.41 -0.75
CA PHE A 102 -0.45 8.47 0.29
C PHE A 102 0.70 9.43 -0.07
N VAL A 103 1.15 9.42 -1.32
CA VAL A 103 2.17 10.36 -1.80
C VAL A 103 1.65 11.80 -1.70
N ALA A 104 0.40 12.04 -2.14
CA ALA A 104 -0.25 13.34 -2.02
C ALA A 104 -0.37 13.77 -0.55
N PHE A 105 -0.74 12.87 0.36
CA PHE A 105 -0.77 13.13 1.79
C PHE A 105 0.60 13.58 2.32
N GLY A 106 1.67 12.84 1.99
CA GLY A 106 3.04 13.18 2.39
C GLY A 106 3.50 14.55 1.89
N LEU A 107 3.12 14.92 0.66
CA LEU A 107 3.44 16.21 0.06
C LEU A 107 2.63 17.38 0.65
N LEU A 108 1.40 17.13 1.09
CA LEU A 108 0.52 18.16 1.67
C LEU A 108 0.82 18.41 3.15
N LEU A 109 1.37 17.45 3.89
CA LEU A 109 1.78 17.60 5.28
C LEU A 109 2.62 18.88 5.56
N PRO A 110 3.71 19.16 4.81
CA PRO A 110 4.50 20.37 5.03
C PRO A 110 3.81 21.67 4.58
N LEU A 111 2.72 21.60 3.80
CA LEU A 111 2.02 22.78 3.25
C LEU A 111 0.80 23.20 4.09
N THR A 112 0.04 22.24 4.60
CA THR A 112 -1.27 22.50 5.25
C THR A 112 -1.36 22.00 6.70
N GLY A 113 -0.31 21.36 7.22
CA GLY A 113 -0.38 20.63 8.50
C GLY A 113 -1.06 19.26 8.38
N PHE A 114 -1.29 18.57 9.50
CA PHE A 114 -1.81 17.19 9.55
C PHE A 114 -3.31 17.07 9.27
N GLU A 115 -4.10 18.07 9.67
CA GLU A 115 -5.57 17.96 9.77
C GLU A 115 -6.27 17.83 8.41
N ILE A 116 -5.95 18.71 7.45
CA ILE A 116 -6.59 18.75 6.13
C ILE A 116 -6.20 17.53 5.28
N PRO A 117 -4.91 17.15 5.17
CA PRO A 117 -4.52 15.98 4.40
C PRO A 117 -5.08 14.67 4.98
N ALA A 118 -5.14 14.56 6.32
CA ALA A 118 -5.68 13.36 6.96
C ALA A 118 -7.19 13.21 6.71
N LEU A 119 -7.96 14.30 6.79
CA LEU A 119 -9.39 14.28 6.45
C LEU A 119 -9.61 13.88 4.99
N VAL A 120 -8.85 14.47 4.07
CA VAL A 120 -8.97 14.17 2.64
C VAL A 120 -8.60 12.71 2.36
N LEU A 121 -7.52 12.20 2.98
CA LEU A 121 -7.11 10.80 2.83
C LEU A 121 -8.17 9.83 3.37
N SER A 122 -8.70 10.08 4.57
CA SER A 122 -9.75 9.24 5.17
C SER A 122 -11.02 9.22 4.33
N VAL A 123 -11.45 10.37 3.80
CA VAL A 123 -12.63 10.46 2.93
C VAL A 123 -12.40 9.70 1.63
N ILE A 124 -11.23 9.85 0.99
CA ILE A 124 -10.93 9.15 -0.26
C ILE A 124 -10.90 7.64 -0.03
N TRP A 125 -10.26 7.17 1.04
CA TRP A 125 -10.18 5.74 1.36
C TRP A 125 -11.54 5.13 1.68
N LEU A 126 -12.32 5.74 2.57
CA LEU A 126 -13.63 5.20 2.93
C LEU A 126 -14.62 5.25 1.76
N ARG A 127 -14.57 6.30 0.94
CA ARG A 127 -15.51 6.48 -0.16
C ARG A 127 -15.17 5.67 -1.41
N PHE A 128 -13.88 5.62 -1.78
CA PHE A 128 -13.44 5.00 -3.03
C PHE A 128 -12.89 3.58 -2.86
N LEU A 129 -12.24 3.27 -1.72
CA LEU A 129 -11.76 1.91 -1.44
C LEU A 129 -12.78 1.09 -0.62
N GLY A 130 -13.49 1.74 0.30
CA GLY A 130 -14.45 1.05 1.19
C GLY A 130 -15.88 0.91 0.65
N GLY A 131 -16.26 1.68 -0.40
CA GLY A 131 -17.63 1.68 -0.92
C GLY A 131 -18.70 2.15 0.08
N GLU A 132 -18.28 2.78 1.19
CA GLU A 132 -19.13 3.08 2.32
C GLU A 132 -20.12 4.23 2.05
N SER A 133 -21.22 4.23 2.81
CA SER A 133 -22.22 5.28 2.71
C SER A 133 -21.63 6.65 3.12
N TRP A 134 -22.11 7.74 2.50
CA TRP A 134 -21.62 9.11 2.78
C TRP A 134 -21.68 9.48 4.27
N ARG A 135 -22.68 8.95 5.00
CA ARG A 135 -22.82 9.15 6.44
C ARG A 135 -21.71 8.47 7.24
N ASN A 136 -21.45 7.19 6.98
CA ASN A 136 -20.38 6.45 7.66
C ASN A 136 -19.00 7.01 7.31
N THR A 137 -18.79 7.37 6.04
CA THR A 137 -17.55 8.01 5.58
C THR A 137 -17.24 9.27 6.38
N VAL A 138 -18.21 10.18 6.53
CA VAL A 138 -18.02 11.44 7.27
C VAL A 138 -17.80 11.18 8.76
N VAL A 139 -18.61 10.33 9.39
CA VAL A 139 -18.49 10.04 10.82
C VAL A 139 -17.13 9.40 11.14
N ILE A 140 -16.75 8.35 10.41
CA ILE A 140 -15.49 7.64 10.64
C ILE A 140 -14.31 8.57 10.34
N SER A 141 -14.31 9.31 9.23
CA SER A 141 -13.22 10.24 8.90
C SER A 141 -13.01 11.28 9.99
N VAL A 142 -14.09 11.94 10.44
CA VAL A 142 -14.02 12.99 11.45
C VAL A 142 -13.57 12.41 12.80
N VAL A 143 -14.13 11.27 13.23
CA VAL A 143 -13.76 10.63 14.50
C VAL A 143 -12.30 10.17 14.46
N THR A 144 -11.87 9.49 13.40
CA THR A 144 -10.49 9.02 13.24
C THR A 144 -9.51 10.18 13.26
N VAL A 145 -9.73 11.22 12.46
CA VAL A 145 -8.84 12.40 12.45
C VAL A 145 -8.81 13.07 13.82
N THR A 146 -9.95 13.22 14.48
CA THR A 146 -10.02 13.82 15.82
C THR A 146 -9.22 12.99 16.83
N VAL A 147 -9.42 11.68 16.87
CA VAL A 147 -8.68 10.78 17.77
C VAL A 147 -7.17 10.85 17.52
N PHE A 148 -6.75 10.79 16.25
CA PHE A 148 -5.33 10.91 15.90
C PHE A 148 -4.76 12.27 16.27
N TYR A 149 -5.49 13.36 16.04
CA TYR A 149 -5.09 14.71 16.44
C TYR A 149 -4.84 14.78 17.95
N PHE A 150 -5.78 14.31 18.77
CA PHE A 150 -5.62 14.28 20.22
C PHE A 150 -4.47 13.35 20.67
N LEU A 151 -4.30 12.20 20.02
CA LEU A 151 -3.25 11.24 20.34
C LEU A 151 -1.85 11.80 20.03
N PHE A 152 -1.70 12.53 18.92
CA PHE A 152 -0.42 13.15 18.57
C PHE A 152 -0.09 14.39 19.43
N LEU A 153 -1.07 15.25 19.71
CA LEU A 153 -0.87 16.45 20.53
C LEU A 153 -0.65 16.11 22.01
N TYR A 154 -1.53 15.30 22.59
CA TYR A 154 -1.54 15.02 24.03
C TYR A 154 -0.79 13.74 24.40
N GLY A 155 -0.86 12.71 23.56
CA GLY A 155 -0.22 11.41 23.84
C GLY A 155 1.28 11.40 23.52
N LEU A 156 1.66 11.88 22.33
CA LEU A 156 3.04 11.80 21.82
C LEU A 156 3.84 13.10 21.98
N ARG A 157 3.19 14.24 22.28
CA ARG A 157 3.82 15.58 22.43
C ARG A 157 4.81 15.93 21.32
N ILE A 158 4.53 15.49 20.08
CA ILE A 158 5.33 15.87 18.93
C ILE A 158 4.86 17.27 18.48
N PRO A 159 5.76 18.26 18.32
CA PRO A 159 5.39 19.54 17.74
C PRO A 159 5.08 19.33 16.26
N LEU A 160 3.82 19.00 15.95
CA LEU A 160 3.37 18.96 14.57
C LEU A 160 3.30 20.41 14.05
N PRO A 161 3.50 20.65 12.75
CA PRO A 161 3.18 21.93 12.15
C PRO A 161 1.65 22.11 12.19
N HIS A 162 1.16 22.91 13.13
CA HIS A 162 -0.25 23.25 13.28
C HIS A 162 -0.51 24.62 12.63
N LEU A 163 -1.67 24.82 12.00
CA LEU A 163 -2.05 26.10 11.41
C LEU A 163 -2.47 27.16 12.47
N ILE A 164 -2.70 26.75 13.72
CA ILE A 164 -3.23 27.63 14.77
C ILE A 164 -2.22 27.72 15.91
N ASN A 165 -1.62 28.90 16.03
CA ASN A 165 -0.76 29.30 17.14
C ASN A 165 -1.65 29.66 18.35
N PHE A 166 -1.46 28.99 19.48
CA PHE A 166 -1.85 29.51 20.80
C PHE A 166 -0.64 29.44 21.71
#